data_AF-A0A376UH65-F1
#
_entry.id   AF-A0A376UH65-F1
#
_cell.length_a   1.000
_cell.length_b   1.000
_cell.length_c   1.000
_cell.angle_alpha   90.00
_cell.angle_beta   90.00
_cell.angle_gamma   90.00
#
_symmetry.space_group_name_H-M   'P 1'
#
loop_
_entity.id
_entity.type
_entity.pdbx_description
1 polymer ?
#
loop_
_entity_poly.entity_id
_entity_poly.type
_entity_poly.pdbx_seq_one_letter_code
_entity_poly.pdbx_strand_id
1 'polypeptide(L)'
;MLSSYKIKLLNGAMRNRELQLPMGNLTIGTEDNDIVYFPLEQGLNQFLLDIREEGVFLLSPVEFWIDGQPTPYEADQSLPVGKVIDIAGCCFIIGDIDHTLPLSDVPERFSAKNRRKSVLSWLA
;
A
#
# COMPACT_ATOMS: atom_id res chain seq x y z
N MET A 1 7.83 11.67 -17.06
CA MET A 1 6.60 11.34 -17.81
C MET A 1 5.58 10.81 -16.81
N LEU A 2 4.30 11.12 -16.95
CA LEU A 2 3.27 10.59 -16.05
C LEU A 2 2.79 9.22 -16.56
N SER A 3 2.43 8.31 -15.66
CA SER A 3 1.88 7.00 -15.98
C SER A 3 0.36 7.05 -16.12
N SER A 4 -0.23 5.95 -16.62
CA SER A 4 -1.69 5.72 -16.57
C SER A 4 -2.18 5.25 -15.20
N TYR A 5 -1.31 5.18 -14.19
CA TYR A 5 -1.67 4.76 -12.83
C TYR A 5 -1.82 5.94 -11.88
N LYS A 6 -2.69 5.78 -10.90
CA LYS A 6 -2.81 6.64 -9.73
C LYS A 6 -2.95 5.83 -8.46
N ILE A 7 -2.67 6.45 -7.33
CA ILE A 7 -3.02 5.91 -6.01
C ILE A 7 -4.06 6.76 -5.31
N LYS A 8 -4.87 6.12 -4.47
CA LYS A 8 -5.69 6.78 -3.45
C LYS A 8 -5.17 6.42 -2.07
N LEU A 9 -4.72 7.41 -1.31
CA LEU A 9 -4.27 7.21 0.07
C LEU A 9 -5.50 7.03 0.99
N LEU A 10 -5.52 5.96 1.78
CA LEU A 10 -6.63 5.61 2.67
C LEU A 10 -6.45 6.13 4.09
N ASN A 11 -5.22 6.51 4.46
CA ASN A 11 -4.87 7.03 5.77
C ASN A 11 -3.79 8.13 5.67
N GLY A 12 -3.40 8.67 6.83
CA GLY A 12 -2.43 9.78 6.94
C GLY A 12 -3.01 11.14 6.51
N ALA A 13 -2.11 12.13 6.38
CA ALA A 13 -2.47 13.52 6.11
C ALA A 13 -3.14 13.72 4.73
N MET A 14 -2.85 12.84 3.78
CA MET A 14 -3.38 12.86 2.42
C MET A 14 -4.54 11.87 2.22
N ARG A 15 -5.19 11.44 3.31
CA ARG A 15 -6.35 10.55 3.26
C ARG A 15 -7.40 11.06 2.25
N ASN A 16 -7.92 10.13 1.45
CA ASN A 16 -8.91 10.33 0.40
C ASN A 16 -8.43 11.23 -0.77
N ARG A 17 -7.13 11.49 -0.88
CA ARG A 17 -6.55 12.14 -2.06
C ARG A 17 -6.11 11.11 -3.09
N GLU A 18 -6.39 11.42 -4.35
CA GLU A 18 -5.89 10.67 -5.51
C GLU A 18 -4.68 11.40 -6.09
N LEU A 19 -3.63 10.65 -6.41
CA LEU A 19 -2.35 11.17 -6.89
C LEU A 19 -1.92 10.34 -8.10
N GLN A 20 -1.78 10.99 -9.25
CA GLN A 20 -1.23 10.34 -10.45
C GLN A 20 0.24 10.00 -10.22
N LEU A 21 0.64 8.79 -10.59
CA LEU A 21 2.00 8.33 -10.39
C LEU A 21 2.90 8.75 -11.55
N PRO A 22 4.13 9.23 -11.28
CA PRO A 22 5.14 9.40 -12.30
C PRO A 22 5.64 8.03 -12.80
N MET A 23 6.13 7.97 -14.04
CA MET A 23 6.92 6.83 -14.52
C MET A 23 8.28 6.79 -13.83
N GLY A 24 8.80 5.59 -13.60
CA GLY A 24 10.07 5.33 -12.94
C GLY A 24 9.93 5.19 -11.43
N ASN A 25 10.99 5.52 -10.70
CA ASN A 25 11.03 5.31 -9.27
C ASN A 25 10.26 6.39 -8.49
N LEU A 26 9.60 5.94 -7.42
CA LEU A 26 8.83 6.78 -6.52
C LEU A 26 9.06 6.35 -5.06
N THR A 27 9.49 7.30 -4.24
CA THR A 27 9.77 7.09 -2.82
C THR A 27 8.66 7.65 -1.93
N ILE A 28 8.21 6.85 -0.95
CA ILE A 28 7.25 7.25 0.10
C ILE A 28 7.81 6.88 1.47
N GLY A 29 7.64 7.76 2.47
CA GLY A 29 8.30 7.64 3.76
C GLY A 29 8.52 8.98 4.45
N THR A 30 9.56 9.08 5.27
CA THR A 30 9.90 10.28 6.07
C THR A 30 11.14 11.02 5.57
N GLU A 31 11.93 10.44 4.69
CA GLU A 31 13.17 11.00 4.12
C GLU A 31 13.10 10.97 2.59
N ASP A 32 13.64 11.99 1.92
CA ASP A 32 13.77 12.08 0.45
C ASP A 32 12.54 11.65 -0.37
N ASN A 33 11.33 12.00 0.09
CA ASN A 33 10.08 11.54 -0.51
C ASN A 33 9.63 12.42 -1.68
N ASP A 34 9.18 11.75 -2.74
CA ASP A 34 8.78 12.42 -3.98
C ASP A 34 7.35 12.99 -3.92
N ILE A 35 6.50 12.46 -3.03
CA ILE A 35 5.08 12.82 -2.96
C ILE A 35 4.70 13.42 -1.61
N VAL A 36 4.85 12.65 -0.53
CA VAL A 36 4.33 13.04 0.79
C VAL A 36 5.18 12.44 1.89
N TYR A 37 5.38 13.23 2.95
CA TYR A 37 5.87 12.74 4.22
C TYR A 37 4.84 11.82 4.87
N PHE A 38 5.21 10.56 5.07
CA PHE A 38 4.38 9.54 5.69
C PHE A 38 5.21 8.74 6.70
N PRO A 39 4.92 8.83 8.02
CA PRO A 39 5.56 7.99 9.02
C PRO A 39 5.24 6.51 8.78
N LEU A 40 6.27 5.71 8.55
CA LEU A 40 6.14 4.27 8.37
C LEU A 40 6.42 3.54 9.68
N GLU A 41 5.83 2.36 9.81
CA GLU A 41 5.99 1.49 10.96
C GLU A 41 7.31 0.70 10.89
N GLN A 42 7.60 -0.06 11.96
CA GLN A 42 8.70 -1.03 12.02
C GLN A 42 10.11 -0.43 11.82
N GLY A 43 10.26 0.88 12.01
CA GLY A 43 11.54 1.58 11.83
C GLY A 43 11.95 1.74 10.37
N LEU A 44 11.01 1.56 9.43
CA LEU A 44 11.24 1.84 8.02
C LEU A 44 11.21 3.35 7.80
N ASN A 45 12.23 3.90 7.14
CA ASN A 45 12.24 5.33 6.80
C ASN A 45 11.52 5.61 5.47
N GLN A 46 11.62 4.68 4.50
CA GLN A 46 10.99 4.80 3.19
C GLN A 46 10.81 3.43 2.52
N PHE A 47 9.89 3.36 1.55
CA PHE A 47 9.84 2.29 0.57
C PHE A 47 9.84 2.87 -0.86
N LEU A 48 10.27 2.04 -1.81
CA LEU A 48 10.44 2.42 -3.21
C LEU A 48 9.48 1.64 -4.09
N LEU A 49 8.74 2.37 -4.93
CA LEU A 49 7.96 1.82 -6.02
C LEU A 49 8.69 2.05 -7.36
N ASP A 50 8.54 1.13 -8.28
CA ASP A 50 8.86 1.31 -9.70
C ASP A 50 7.58 1.30 -10.52
N ILE A 51 7.33 2.37 -11.23
CA ILE A 51 6.14 2.56 -12.05
C ILE A 51 6.55 2.42 -13.51
N ARG A 52 6.08 1.33 -14.11
CA ARG A 52 6.31 0.96 -15.49
C ARG A 52 4.98 1.01 -16.26
N GLU A 53 5.03 0.85 -17.58
CA GLU A 53 3.80 0.81 -18.38
C GLU A 53 2.92 -0.39 -17.99
N GLU A 54 3.57 -1.50 -17.63
CA GLU A 54 2.92 -2.77 -17.31
C GLU A 54 2.35 -2.83 -15.88
N GLY A 55 2.73 -1.89 -15.00
CA GLY A 55 2.26 -1.90 -13.62
C GLY A 55 3.09 -1.09 -12.63
N VAL A 56 2.71 -1.21 -11.37
CA VAL A 56 3.43 -0.64 -10.22
C VAL A 56 4.05 -1.79 -9.44
N PHE A 57 5.33 -1.68 -9.13
CA PHE A 57 6.13 -2.74 -8.52
C PHE A 57 6.75 -2.23 -7.22
N LEU A 58 6.72 -3.05 -6.17
CA LEU A 58 7.44 -2.75 -4.94
C LEU A 58 8.89 -3.21 -5.11
N LEU A 59 9.86 -2.30 -4.95
CA LEU A 59 11.29 -2.63 -5.01
C LEU A 59 11.90 -2.91 -3.63
N SER A 60 11.27 -2.42 -2.57
CA SER A 60 11.74 -2.64 -1.19
C SER A 60 11.28 -4.01 -0.69
N PRO A 61 12.19 -4.90 -0.23
CA PRO A 61 11.83 -6.21 0.30
C PRO A 61 11.29 -6.09 1.73
N VAL A 62 10.11 -5.47 1.86
CA VAL A 62 9.43 -5.22 3.14
C VAL A 62 8.16 -6.05 3.23
N GLU A 63 7.74 -6.37 4.46
CA GLU A 63 6.44 -7.01 4.67
C GLU A 63 5.32 -6.06 4.28
N PHE A 64 4.33 -6.59 3.54
CA PHE A 64 3.15 -5.84 3.14
C PHE A 64 1.92 -6.74 3.11
N TRP A 65 0.75 -6.11 3.10
CA TRP A 65 -0.54 -6.77 3.10
C TRP A 65 -1.37 -6.36 1.90
N ILE A 66 -2.10 -7.32 1.34
CA ILE A 66 -3.14 -7.09 0.32
C ILE A 66 -4.48 -7.50 0.92
N ASP A 67 -5.43 -6.58 0.98
CA ASP A 67 -6.74 -6.77 1.64
C ASP A 67 -6.60 -7.36 3.06
N GLY A 68 -5.57 -6.93 3.80
CA GLY A 68 -5.26 -7.41 5.14
C GLY A 68 -4.59 -8.78 5.21
N GLN A 69 -4.33 -9.47 4.10
CA GLN A 69 -3.56 -10.73 4.10
C GLN A 69 -2.06 -10.46 3.94
N PRO A 70 -1.17 -11.06 4.75
CA PRO A 70 0.27 -10.90 4.58
C PRO A 70 0.69 -11.52 3.25
N THR A 71 1.42 -10.77 2.45
CA THR A 71 1.84 -11.17 1.12
C THR A 71 3.36 -11.35 1.10
N PRO A 72 3.88 -12.49 0.62
CA PRO A 72 5.31 -12.66 0.43
C PRO A 72 5.82 -11.65 -0.61
N TYR A 73 6.99 -11.08 -0.36
CA TYR A 73 7.66 -10.25 -1.36
C TYR A 73 8.18 -11.12 -2.49
N GLU A 74 7.75 -10.83 -3.71
CA GLU A 74 8.27 -11.41 -4.94
C GLU A 74 8.79 -10.28 -5.84
N ALA A 75 10.08 -10.33 -6.18
CA ALA A 75 10.66 -9.35 -7.08
C ALA A 75 9.96 -9.41 -8.46
N ASP A 76 9.77 -8.25 -9.08
CA ASP A 76 9.08 -8.10 -10.37
C ASP A 76 7.60 -8.52 -10.40
N GLN A 77 6.99 -8.82 -9.25
CA GLN A 77 5.54 -8.98 -9.18
C GLN A 77 4.85 -7.62 -9.06
N SER A 78 3.88 -7.36 -9.94
CA SER A 78 3.11 -6.12 -9.87
C SER A 78 2.15 -6.13 -8.68
N LEU A 79 2.03 -4.97 -8.04
CA LEU A 79 1.01 -4.74 -7.03
C LEU A 79 -0.38 -4.72 -7.69
N PRO A 80 -1.39 -5.34 -7.07
CA PRO A 80 -2.70 -5.46 -7.69
C PRO A 80 -3.48 -4.14 -7.70
N VAL A 81 -4.10 -3.87 -8.85
CA VAL A 81 -5.04 -2.75 -9.02
C VAL A 81 -6.35 -3.03 -8.30
N GLY A 82 -6.96 -2.00 -7.70
CA GLY A 82 -8.27 -2.07 -7.06
C GLY A 82 -8.30 -2.78 -5.70
N LYS A 83 -7.14 -3.10 -5.14
CA LYS A 83 -6.96 -3.77 -3.85
C LYS A 83 -6.40 -2.82 -2.81
N VAL A 84 -6.72 -3.04 -1.53
CA VAL A 84 -6.10 -2.28 -0.45
C VAL A 84 -4.72 -2.85 -0.19
N ILE A 85 -3.70 -2.03 -0.41
CA ILE A 85 -2.30 -2.35 -0.17
C ILE A 85 -1.87 -1.59 1.09
N ASP A 86 -1.27 -2.31 2.03
CA ASP A 86 -0.68 -1.75 3.24
C ASP A 86 0.81 -2.12 3.27
N ILE A 87 1.67 -1.11 3.12
CA ILE A 87 3.12 -1.24 3.23
C ILE A 87 3.55 -0.43 4.46
N ALA A 88 3.97 -1.13 5.51
CA ALA A 88 4.42 -0.53 6.77
C ALA A 88 3.50 0.59 7.31
N GLY A 89 2.18 0.42 7.18
CA GLY A 89 1.18 1.36 7.69
C GLY A 89 0.74 2.40 6.68
N CYS A 90 1.43 2.55 5.54
CA CYS A 90 0.96 3.34 4.41
C CYS A 90 -0.08 2.55 3.62
N CYS A 91 -1.34 2.94 3.71
CA CYS A 91 -2.46 2.22 3.12
C CYS A 91 -2.99 2.94 1.88
N PHE A 92 -3.04 2.27 0.74
CA PHE A 92 -3.50 2.86 -0.52
C PHE A 92 -4.14 1.84 -1.47
N ILE A 93 -4.83 2.35 -2.49
CA ILE A 93 -5.34 1.57 -3.63
C ILE A 93 -4.69 2.10 -4.90
N ILE A 94 -4.25 1.21 -5.79
CA ILE A 94 -3.80 1.56 -7.14
C ILE A 94 -5.00 1.50 -8.09
N GLY A 95 -5.11 2.46 -9.00
CA GLY A 95 -6.14 2.56 -10.02
C GLY A 95 -5.62 3.08 -11.34
N ASP A 96 -6.44 2.94 -12.37
CA ASP A 96 -6.27 3.63 -13.65
C ASP A 96 -6.61 5.13 -13.48
N ILE A 97 -5.89 6.00 -14.18
CA ILE A 97 -6.08 7.46 -14.12
C ILE A 97 -7.53 7.89 -14.43
N ASP A 98 -8.19 7.20 -15.36
CA ASP A 98 -9.52 7.55 -15.86
C ASP A 98 -10.66 7.09 -14.94
N HIS A 99 -10.37 6.27 -13.92
CA HIS A 99 -11.38 5.70 -13.03
C HIS A 99 -11.31 6.28 -11.62
N THR A 100 -12.41 6.81 -11.09
CA THR A 100 -12.47 7.22 -9.68
C THR A 100 -12.27 6.02 -8.76
N LEU A 101 -11.37 6.15 -7.78
CA LEU A 101 -11.10 5.07 -6.83
C LEU A 101 -12.11 5.14 -5.66
N PRO A 102 -12.67 4.00 -5.23
CA PRO A 102 -13.62 3.97 -4.13
C PRO A 102 -12.97 4.47 -2.85
N LEU A 103 -13.79 5.02 -1.95
CA LEU A 103 -13.39 5.13 -0.56
C LEU A 103 -13.52 3.72 0.05
N SER A 104 -12.43 3.20 0.57
CA SER A 104 -12.40 1.91 1.27
C SER A 104 -11.86 2.09 2.67
N ASP A 105 -12.38 1.29 3.60
CA ASP A 105 -11.77 1.15 4.92
C ASP A 105 -10.45 0.39 4.82
N VAL A 106 -9.54 0.67 5.74
CA VAL A 106 -8.28 -0.07 5.87
C VAL A 106 -8.57 -1.39 6.61
N PRO A 107 -8.36 -2.56 5.98
CA PRO A 107 -8.57 -3.84 6.63
C PRO A 107 -7.64 -4.04 7.82
N GLU A 108 -8.09 -4.80 8.83
CA GLU A 108 -7.17 -5.25 9.89
C GLU A 108 -6.15 -6.22 9.30
N ARG A 109 -4.86 -6.03 9.64
CA ARG A 109 -3.80 -6.97 9.26
C ARG A 109 -4.05 -8.33 9.88
N PHE A 110 -4.14 -9.34 9.04
CA PHE A 110 -4.09 -10.72 9.48
C PHE A 110 -2.70 -11.00 10.07
N SER A 111 -2.69 -11.35 11.35
CA SER A 111 -1.52 -11.88 12.04
C SER A 111 -1.86 -13.28 12.55
N ALA A 112 -1.00 -14.26 12.28
CA ALA A 112 -1.17 -15.63 12.79
C ALA A 112 -1.29 -15.66 14.33
N LYS A 113 -0.75 -14.64 15.04
CA LYS A 113 -0.91 -14.48 16.50
C LYS A 113 -2.35 -14.14 16.93
N ASN A 114 -3.16 -13.53 16.07
CA ASN A 114 -4.54 -13.12 16.38
C ASN A 114 -5.55 -14.28 16.31
N ARG A 115 -5.15 -15.46 15.81
CA ARG A 115 -6.00 -16.66 15.71
C ARG A 115 -6.50 -17.19 17.06
N ARG A 116 -5.85 -16.85 18.18
CA ARG A 116 -6.18 -17.37 19.52
C ARG A 116 -7.31 -16.63 20.24
N LYS A 117 -7.79 -15.49 19.73
CA LYS A 117 -8.84 -14.69 20.42
C LYS A 117 -10.26 -14.96 19.94
N SER A 118 -10.48 -15.45 18.72
CA SER A 118 -11.84 -15.64 18.18
C SER A 118 -12.51 -16.98 18.54
N VAL A 119 -11.75 -18.00 18.97
CA VAL A 119 -12.31 -19.31 19.33
C VAL A 119 -12.84 -19.36 20.77
N LEU A 120 -12.51 -18.38 21.62
CA LEU A 120 -12.90 -18.36 23.04
C LEU A 120 -14.15 -17.53 23.35
N SER A 121 -14.74 -16.82 22.38
CA SER A 121 -15.91 -15.95 22.61
C SER A 121 -17.27 -16.62 22.37
N TRP A 122 -17.31 -17.93 22.10
CA TRP A 122 -18.57 -18.69 21.86
C TRP A 122 -18.90 -19.69 22.97
N LEU A 123 -18.15 -19.67 24.08
CA LEU A 123 -18.31 -20.59 25.21
C LEU A 123 -18.40 -19.87 26.57
N ALA A 124 -18.79 -18.59 26.61
CA ALA A 124 -19.06 -17.85 27.85
C ALA A 124 -20.53 -17.47 27.94
#